data_AF-A0A3B0YN29-F1
#
_entry.id   AF-A0A3B0YN29-F1
#
_cell.length_a   1.000
_cell.length_b   1.000
_cell.length_c   1.000
_cell.angle_alpha   90.00
_cell.angle_beta   90.00
_cell.angle_gamma   90.00
#
_symmetry.space_group_name_H-M   'P 1'
#
loop_
_entity.id
_entity.type
_entity.pdbx_description
1 polymer ?
#
loop_
_entity_poly.entity_id
_entity_poly.type
_entity_poly.pdbx_seq_one_letter_code
_entity_poly.pdbx_strand_id
1 'polypeptide(L)'
;MKKYQLTIDNLKPVTFCATNSQIKSRLHSAYIEFKNKHSLSHVLLYVYHPVQGWRQVVDVRGCYRIINNPLKLNYQDLFFAVIHTLAESDLLPTAQQRQKIIEKNRQAERNLNAEIKRHYFHLIKK
;
A
#
# COMPACT_ATOMS: atom_id res chain seq x y z
N MET A 1 -6.42 -17.91 -2.70
CA MET A 1 -7.37 -16.97 -3.35
C MET A 1 -7.04 -15.57 -2.87
N LYS A 2 -6.95 -14.57 -3.75
CA LYS A 2 -6.60 -13.18 -3.39
C LYS A 2 -7.87 -12.33 -3.26
N LYS A 3 -7.85 -11.35 -2.36
CA LYS A 3 -8.93 -10.37 -2.19
C LYS A 3 -8.55 -9.07 -2.90
N TYR A 4 -9.50 -8.52 -3.62
CA TYR A 4 -9.37 -7.31 -4.41
C TYR A 4 -10.48 -6.32 -4.06
N GLN A 5 -10.22 -5.06 -4.32
CA GLN A 5 -11.14 -3.98 -4.06
C GLN A 5 -11.05 -2.95 -5.19
N LEU A 6 -12.21 -2.51 -5.68
CA LEU A 6 -12.35 -1.39 -6.61
C LEU A 6 -12.88 -0.19 -5.85
N THR A 7 -12.21 0.95 -5.97
CA THR A 7 -12.64 2.20 -5.35
C THR A 7 -12.17 3.41 -6.14
N ILE A 8 -12.85 4.53 -5.96
CA ILE A 8 -12.39 5.87 -6.33
C ILE A 8 -12.74 6.77 -5.17
N ASP A 9 -11.73 7.46 -4.63
CA ASP A 9 -11.87 8.46 -3.57
C ASP A 9 -12.88 8.00 -2.50
N ASN A 10 -13.57 8.93 -1.84
CA ASN A 10 -14.44 8.66 -0.68
C ASN A 10 -15.71 7.83 -0.97
N LEU A 11 -15.75 7.07 -2.07
CA LEU A 11 -16.90 6.24 -2.46
C LEU A 11 -16.88 4.86 -1.78
N LYS A 12 -18.07 4.26 -1.70
CA LYS A 12 -18.22 2.88 -1.20
C LYS A 12 -17.51 1.90 -2.15
N PRO A 13 -16.51 1.15 -1.67
CA PRO A 13 -15.75 0.23 -2.50
C PRO A 13 -16.56 -1.02 -2.87
N VAL A 14 -16.18 -1.67 -3.96
CA VAL A 14 -16.66 -3.01 -4.36
C VAL A 14 -15.54 -4.01 -4.15
N THR A 15 -15.75 -5.00 -3.28
CA THR A 15 -14.74 -6.03 -2.96
C THR A 15 -15.08 -7.35 -3.62
N PHE A 16 -14.07 -8.06 -4.12
CA PHE A 16 -14.25 -9.38 -4.70
C PHE A 16 -13.05 -10.29 -4.43
N CYS A 17 -13.27 -11.60 -4.48
CA CYS A 17 -12.23 -12.61 -4.37
C CYS A 17 -12.01 -13.28 -5.73
N ALA A 18 -10.75 -13.53 -6.07
CA ALA A 18 -10.41 -14.24 -7.31
C ALA A 18 -9.15 -15.09 -7.18
N THR A 19 -9.13 -16.22 -7.89
CA THR A 19 -7.91 -16.91 -8.29
C THR A 19 -7.33 -16.25 -9.54
N ASN A 20 -6.12 -16.65 -9.95
CA ASN A 20 -5.49 -16.10 -11.16
C ASN A 20 -6.32 -16.41 -12.42
N SER A 21 -6.90 -17.61 -12.56
CA SER A 21 -7.75 -17.95 -13.71
C SER A 21 -9.06 -17.15 -13.75
N GLN A 22 -9.55 -16.70 -12.59
CA GLN A 22 -10.84 -16.03 -12.45
C GLN A 22 -10.76 -14.50 -12.39
N ILE A 23 -9.55 -13.92 -12.36
CA ILE A 23 -9.40 -12.47 -12.19
C ILE A 23 -10.17 -11.70 -13.26
N LYS A 24 -10.15 -12.19 -14.49
CA LYS A 24 -10.69 -11.50 -15.65
C LYS A 24 -12.20 -11.33 -15.54
N SER A 25 -12.90 -12.43 -15.29
CA SER A 25 -14.35 -12.41 -15.13
C SER A 25 -14.78 -11.67 -13.88
N ARG A 26 -14.12 -11.93 -12.74
CA ARG A 26 -14.47 -11.29 -11.45
C ARG A 26 -14.24 -9.78 -11.46
N LEU A 27 -13.11 -9.32 -12.02
CA LEU A 27 -12.82 -7.90 -12.17
C LEU A 27 -13.84 -7.21 -13.07
N HIS A 28 -14.24 -7.85 -14.18
CA HIS A 28 -15.24 -7.31 -15.08
C HIS A 28 -16.61 -7.17 -14.40
N SER A 29 -17.07 -8.20 -13.69
CA SER A 29 -18.31 -8.13 -12.91
C SER A 29 -18.27 -7.05 -11.84
N ALA A 30 -17.18 -6.96 -11.07
CA ALA A 30 -17.01 -5.95 -10.04
C ALA A 30 -16.97 -4.53 -10.61
N TYR A 31 -16.37 -4.34 -11.79
CA TYR A 31 -16.35 -3.05 -12.48
C TYR A 31 -17.74 -2.64 -12.95
N ILE A 32 -18.53 -3.56 -13.53
CA ILE A 32 -19.92 -3.29 -13.92
C ILE A 32 -20.75 -2.89 -12.68
N GLU A 33 -20.60 -3.61 -11.58
CA GLU A 33 -21.29 -3.28 -10.32
C GLU A 33 -20.90 -1.87 -9.83
N PHE A 34 -19.60 -1.56 -9.81
CA PHE A 34 -19.10 -0.24 -9.42
C PHE A 34 -19.65 0.87 -10.32
N LYS A 35 -19.60 0.67 -11.65
CA LYS A 35 -20.10 1.60 -12.65
C LYS A 35 -21.60 1.84 -12.50
N ASN A 36 -22.38 0.80 -12.26
CA ASN A 36 -23.82 0.92 -12.06
C ASN A 36 -24.17 1.67 -10.77
N LYS A 37 -23.34 1.52 -9.72
CA LYS A 37 -23.56 2.13 -8.42
C LYS A 37 -23.18 3.61 -8.36
N HIS A 38 -22.09 3.99 -9.01
CA HIS A 38 -21.48 5.32 -8.89
C HIS A 38 -21.44 6.12 -10.19
N SER A 39 -21.87 5.53 -11.32
CA SER A 39 -21.87 6.15 -12.66
C SER A 39 -20.51 6.65 -13.15
N LEU A 40 -19.41 6.14 -12.57
CA LEU A 40 -18.03 6.51 -12.92
C LEU A 40 -17.42 5.57 -13.95
N SER A 41 -16.54 6.13 -14.79
CA SER A 41 -15.87 5.42 -15.89
C SER A 41 -14.52 4.81 -15.54
N HIS A 42 -13.90 5.25 -14.44
CA HIS A 42 -12.61 4.74 -14.00
C HIS A 42 -12.76 4.05 -12.65
N VAL A 43 -11.77 3.24 -12.26
CA VAL A 43 -11.61 2.71 -10.89
C VAL A 43 -10.14 2.50 -10.57
N LEU A 44 -9.78 2.58 -9.29
CA LEU A 44 -8.49 2.14 -8.78
C LEU A 44 -8.62 0.71 -8.27
N LEU A 45 -7.62 -0.11 -8.58
CA LEU A 45 -7.55 -1.48 -8.07
C LEU A 45 -6.67 -1.54 -6.81
N TYR A 46 -7.18 -2.19 -5.79
CA TYR A 46 -6.48 -2.52 -4.56
C TYR A 46 -6.42 -4.04 -4.38
N VAL A 47 -5.35 -4.52 -3.76
CA VAL A 47 -5.14 -5.91 -3.36
C VAL A 47 -4.91 -5.98 -1.86
N TYR A 48 -5.48 -7.00 -1.20
CA TYR A 48 -5.29 -7.20 0.22
C TYR A 48 -3.95 -7.89 0.52
N HIS A 49 -3.18 -7.29 1.42
CA HIS A 49 -1.98 -7.84 2.03
C HIS A 49 -2.26 -8.26 3.48
N PRO A 50 -1.86 -9.47 3.94
CA PRO A 50 -2.17 -9.95 5.29
C PRO A 50 -1.69 -9.04 6.44
N VAL A 51 -0.55 -8.38 6.26
CA VAL A 51 0.09 -7.55 7.30
C VAL A 51 -0.16 -6.06 7.08
N GLN A 52 -0.22 -5.62 5.83
CA GLN A 52 -0.23 -4.19 5.47
C GLN A 52 -1.64 -3.72 5.07
N GLY A 53 -2.65 -4.60 5.07
CA GLY A 53 -4.03 -4.28 4.70
C GLY A 53 -4.20 -4.06 3.19
N TRP A 54 -5.10 -3.17 2.81
CA TRP A 54 -5.36 -2.86 1.41
C TRP A 54 -4.24 -2.02 0.80
N ARG A 55 -3.70 -2.49 -0.32
CA ARG A 55 -2.59 -1.86 -1.05
C ARG A 55 -3.05 -1.54 -2.45
N GLN A 56 -2.84 -0.30 -2.89
CA GLN A 56 -3.16 0.10 -4.25
C GLN A 56 -2.21 -0.59 -5.21
N VAL A 57 -2.75 -1.16 -6.29
CA VAL A 57 -1.95 -1.88 -7.28
C VAL A 57 -1.16 -0.86 -8.11
N VAL A 58 0.16 -0.97 -8.02
CA VAL A 58 1.15 -0.16 -8.72
C VAL A 58 1.94 -1.03 -9.69
N ASP A 59 2.28 -0.46 -10.85
CA ASP A 59 3.21 -1.12 -11.77
C ASP A 59 4.67 -0.98 -11.31
N VAL A 60 5.58 -1.61 -12.05
CA VAL A 60 7.03 -1.59 -11.77
C VAL A 60 7.64 -0.18 -11.88
N ARG A 61 6.94 0.76 -12.54
CA ARG A 61 7.35 2.16 -12.68
C ARG A 61 6.76 3.04 -11.58
N GLY A 62 6.00 2.47 -10.65
CA GLY A 62 5.29 3.19 -9.58
C GLY A 62 4.01 3.89 -10.07
N CYS A 63 3.54 3.63 -11.29
CA CYS A 63 2.31 4.22 -11.80
C CYS A 63 1.08 3.45 -11.31
N TYR A 64 0.06 4.17 -10.85
CA TYR A 64 -1.21 3.59 -10.45
C TYR A 64 -1.96 3.02 -11.65
N ARG A 65 -2.48 1.80 -11.49
CA ARG A 65 -3.33 1.17 -12.52
C ARG A 65 -4.76 1.69 -12.42
N ILE A 66 -5.03 2.76 -13.17
CA ILE A 66 -6.39 3.26 -13.39
C ILE A 66 -7.07 2.37 -14.44
N ILE A 67 -8.19 1.76 -14.07
CA ILE A 67 -8.95 0.88 -14.95
C ILE A 67 -10.16 1.63 -15.49
N ASN A 68 -10.09 2.01 -16.77
CA ASN A 68 -11.19 2.68 -17.48
C ASN A 68 -12.10 1.71 -18.24
N ASN A 69 -11.55 0.55 -18.63
CA ASN A 69 -12.30 -0.51 -19.30
C ASN A 69 -11.59 -1.84 -19.04
N PRO A 70 -12.20 -2.77 -18.28
CA PRO A 70 -11.60 -4.07 -18.00
C PRO A 70 -11.33 -4.89 -19.28
N LEU A 71 -12.12 -4.71 -20.35
CA LEU A 71 -11.97 -5.48 -21.59
C LEU A 71 -10.73 -5.06 -22.39
N LYS A 72 -10.25 -3.84 -22.23
CA LYS A 72 -9.02 -3.32 -22.87
C LYS A 72 -7.78 -3.50 -22.00
N LEU A 73 -7.92 -4.11 -20.82
CA LEU A 73 -6.84 -4.24 -19.86
C LEU A 73 -5.90 -5.38 -20.25
N ASN A 74 -4.58 -5.13 -20.25
CA ASN A 74 -3.61 -6.21 -20.32
C ASN A 74 -3.54 -6.92 -18.96
N TYR A 75 -4.14 -8.11 -18.90
CA TYR A 75 -4.21 -8.89 -17.66
C TYR A 75 -2.86 -9.45 -17.23
N GLN A 76 -1.93 -9.71 -18.16
CA GLN A 76 -0.58 -10.14 -17.78
C GLN A 76 0.13 -9.03 -17.02
N ASP A 77 0.09 -7.79 -17.56
CA ASP A 77 0.66 -6.62 -16.89
C ASP A 77 0.00 -6.35 -15.54
N LEU A 78 -1.32 -6.54 -15.46
CA LEU A 78 -2.05 -6.43 -14.19
C LEU A 78 -1.55 -7.45 -13.16
N PHE A 79 -1.33 -8.69 -13.59
CA PHE A 79 -0.81 -9.73 -12.71
C PHE A 79 0.58 -9.40 -12.19
N PHE A 80 1.47 -8.94 -13.08
CA PHE A 80 2.80 -8.50 -12.68
C PHE A 80 2.73 -7.34 -11.69
N ALA A 81 1.88 -6.33 -11.95
CA ALA A 81 1.66 -5.22 -11.03
C ALA A 81 1.15 -5.68 -9.65
N VAL A 82 0.21 -6.64 -9.60
CA VAL A 82 -0.30 -7.20 -8.34
C VAL A 82 0.81 -7.93 -7.58
N ILE A 83 1.61 -8.76 -8.26
CA ILE A 83 2.73 -9.49 -7.65
C ILE A 83 3.77 -8.51 -7.12
N HIS A 84 4.14 -7.51 -7.93
CA HIS A 84 5.06 -6.44 -7.56
C HIS A 84 4.59 -5.70 -6.30
N THR A 85 3.33 -5.25 -6.29
CA THR A 85 2.74 -4.53 -5.16
C THR A 85 2.78 -5.36 -3.86
N LEU A 86 2.51 -6.67 -3.96
CA LEU A 86 2.58 -7.57 -2.79
C LEU A 86 4.02 -7.75 -2.31
N ALA A 87 4.96 -7.98 -3.23
CA ALA A 87 6.38 -8.12 -2.90
C ALA A 87 6.96 -6.84 -2.26
N GLU A 88 6.63 -5.67 -2.78
CA GLU A 88 7.00 -4.40 -2.12
C GLU A 88 6.38 -4.26 -0.73
N SER A 89 5.16 -4.77 -0.55
CA SER A 89 4.48 -4.72 0.75
C SER A 89 5.09 -5.69 1.78
N ASP A 90 5.68 -6.80 1.32
CA ASP A 90 6.45 -7.74 2.14
C ASP A 90 7.75 -7.11 2.67
N LEU A 91 8.36 -6.20 1.89
CA LEU A 91 9.58 -5.48 2.29
C LEU A 91 9.32 -4.38 3.31
N LEU A 92 8.06 -3.94 3.48
CA LEU A 92 7.72 -2.88 4.41
C LEU A 92 7.81 -3.36 5.86
N PRO A 93 8.43 -2.58 6.76
CA PRO A 93 8.53 -2.95 8.15
C PRO A 93 7.13 -3.11 8.76
N THR A 94 6.97 -4.15 9.56
CA THR A 94 5.73 -4.40 10.30
C THR A 94 5.47 -3.31 11.34
N ALA A 95 4.25 -3.19 11.84
CA ALA A 95 3.94 -2.21 12.89
C ALA A 95 4.86 -2.32 14.12
N GLN A 96 5.20 -3.56 14.52
CA GLN A 96 6.13 -3.82 15.62
C GLN A 96 7.56 -3.39 15.28
N GLN A 97 8.03 -3.67 14.06
CA GLN A 97 9.35 -3.22 13.61
C GLN A 97 9.43 -1.70 13.52
N ARG A 98 8.37 -1.04 13.04
CA ARG A 98 8.26 0.43 13.04
C ARG A 98 8.37 1.01 14.45
N GLN A 99 7.67 0.43 15.43
CA GLN A 99 7.77 0.84 16.84
C GLN A 99 9.20 0.68 17.38
N LYS A 100 9.85 -0.46 17.12
CA LYS A 100 11.25 -0.68 17.53
C LYS A 100 12.20 0.35 16.90
N ILE A 101 12.01 0.69 15.63
CA ILE A 101 12.82 1.73 14.95
C ILE A 101 12.61 3.08 15.61
N ILE A 102 11.35 3.47 15.87
CA ILE A 102 11.02 4.74 16.54
C ILE A 102 11.65 4.81 17.93
N GLU A 103 11.54 3.74 18.71
CA GLU A 103 12.11 3.68 20.05
C GLU A 103 13.64 3.74 20.03
N LYS A 104 14.28 2.99 19.12
CA LYS A 104 15.73 3.05 18.91
C LYS A 104 16.18 4.47 18.54
N ASN A 105 15.48 5.14 17.64
CA ASN A 105 15.79 6.51 17.23
C ASN A 105 15.63 7.49 18.40
N ARG A 106 14.55 7.36 19.17
CA ARG A 106 14.30 8.17 20.37
C ARG A 106 15.40 7.96 21.43
N GLN A 107 15.88 6.74 21.59
CA GLN A 107 16.98 6.45 22.51
C GLN A 107 18.31 7.03 22.02
N ALA A 108 18.58 6.96 20.72
CA ALA A 108 19.77 7.58 20.12
C ALA A 108 19.78 9.10 20.32
N GLU A 109 18.64 9.77 20.11
CA GLU A 109 18.51 11.21 20.38
C GLU A 109 18.74 11.56 21.85
N ARG A 110 18.23 10.75 22.79
CA ARG A 110 18.48 10.94 24.23
C ARG A 110 19.96 10.81 24.57
N ASN A 111 20.63 9.82 24.00
CA ASN A 111 22.06 9.60 24.23
C ASN A 111 22.89 10.78 23.68
N LEU A 112 22.61 11.24 22.46
CA LEU A 112 23.26 12.40 21.86
C LEU A 112 23.06 13.67 22.72
N ASN A 113 21.83 13.92 23.18
CA ASN A 113 21.54 15.07 24.05
C ASN A 113 22.27 15.00 25.40
N ALA A 114 22.43 13.81 25.97
CA ALA A 114 23.20 13.61 27.19
C ALA A 114 24.70 13.87 26.98
N GLU A 115 25.25 13.44 25.84
CA GLU A 115 26.64 13.67 25.45
C GLU A 115 26.92 15.16 25.22
N ILE A 116 26.04 15.86 24.51
CA ILE A 116 26.07 17.32 24.35
C ILE A 116 26.13 17.98 25.73
N LYS A 117 25.19 17.68 26.63
CA LYS A 117 25.17 18.27 27.98
C LYS A 117 26.46 18.01 28.77
N ARG A 118 27.10 16.85 28.62
CA ARG A 118 28.38 16.53 29.25
C ARG A 118 29.54 17.36 28.70
N HIS A 119 29.52 17.68 27.42
CA HIS A 119 30.57 18.51 26.79
C HIS A 119 30.38 20.02 27.00
N TYR A 120 29.19 20.47 27.41
CA TYR A 120 28.89 21.88 27.68
C TYR A 120 29.12 22.32 29.14
N PHE A 121 29.67 21.49 30.03
CA PHE A 121 30.01 21.96 31.38
C PHE A 121 31.18 22.96 31.34
N HIS A 122 30.85 24.20 31.71
CA HIS A 122 31.69 25.38 31.70
C HIS A 122 32.85 25.33 32.71
N LEU A 123 34.01 25.88 32.29
CA LEU A 123 35.13 26.28 33.14
C LEU A 123 34.63 27.20 34.27
N ILE A 124 34.60 26.68 35.51
CA ILE A 124 34.43 27.52 36.70
C ILE A 124 35.75 28.29 36.89
N LYS A 125 35.76 29.58 36.55
CA LYS A 125 36.86 30.48 36.93
C LYS A 125 36.86 30.64 38.45
N LYS A 126 37.97 30.26 39.08
CA LYS A 126 38.31 30.57 40.47
C LYS A 126 38.50 32.08 40.66
#